data_AF-A0A1Q7PI94-F1
#
_entry.id   AF-A0A1Q7PI94-F1
#
_cell.length_a   1.000
_cell.length_b   1.000
_cell.length_c   1.000
_cell.angle_alpha   90.00
_cell.angle_beta   90.00
_cell.angle_gamma   90.00
#
_symmetry.space_group_name_H-M   'P 1'
#
loop_
_entity.id
_entity.type
_entity.pdbx_description
1 polymer ?
#
loop_
_entity_poly.entity_id
_entity_poly.type
_entity_poly.pdbx_seq_one_letter_code
_entity_poly.pdbx_strand_id
1 'polypeptide(L)'
;MATLRLALLVSLVAAMTGACAGTAASPPLTMTATTLMAGWEQHFTLEWAADQGQNGVRRVTGYVYNRHGEYALDVRLLAQALDPSGAVVGQRIAWVLGGVGGSGRAYFEVPNLPSANSYRVSVWDYTWAQGVGDKH
;
A
#
# COMPACT_ATOMS: atom_id res chain seq x y z
N MET A 1 43.26 57.98 -23.14
CA MET A 1 42.87 57.55 -24.51
C MET A 1 42.16 56.21 -24.37
N ALA A 2 40.87 56.22 -24.06
CA ALA A 2 39.77 56.17 -25.02
C ALA A 2 39.66 54.81 -25.76
N THR A 3 38.75 53.97 -25.26
CA THR A 3 37.72 53.14 -25.98
C THR A 3 38.19 52.13 -27.03
N LEU A 4 37.68 50.89 -27.08
CA LEU A 4 36.32 50.58 -27.53
C LEU A 4 35.91 49.13 -27.19
N ARG A 5 34.63 48.97 -26.81
CA ARG A 5 33.92 47.69 -26.60
C ARG A 5 33.70 46.97 -27.94
N LEU A 6 33.77 45.63 -27.97
CA LEU A 6 32.82 44.85 -28.77
C LEU A 6 32.70 43.41 -28.23
N ALA A 7 31.47 43.08 -27.82
CA ALA A 7 31.05 41.74 -27.48
C ALA A 7 30.97 40.88 -28.76
N LEU A 8 31.31 39.60 -28.65
CA LEU A 8 30.72 38.59 -29.53
C LEU A 8 30.44 37.31 -28.74
N LEU A 9 29.15 37.12 -28.46
CA LEU A 9 28.55 35.87 -28.03
C LEU A 9 28.72 34.83 -29.15
N VAL A 10 29.31 33.68 -28.83
CA VAL A 10 29.14 32.47 -29.66
C VAL A 10 28.55 31.41 -28.76
N SER A 11 27.22 31.38 -28.76
CA SER A 11 26.40 30.27 -28.32
C SER A 11 26.59 29.10 -29.29
N LEU A 12 26.98 27.93 -28.78
CA LEU A 12 26.82 26.68 -29.49
C LEU A 12 25.88 25.77 -28.70
N VAL A 13 24.63 25.75 -29.15
CA VAL A 13 23.64 24.73 -28.82
C VAL A 13 24.08 23.44 -29.50
N ALA A 14 24.38 22.40 -28.74
CA ALA A 14 24.42 21.03 -29.23
C ALA A 14 23.27 20.26 -28.59
N ALA A 15 22.24 20.03 -29.40
CA ALA A 15 21.13 19.15 -29.08
C ALA A 15 21.64 17.73 -28.83
N MET A 16 21.28 17.12 -27.70
CA MET A 16 21.26 15.66 -27.59
C MET A 16 19.82 15.18 -27.47
N THR A 17 19.50 14.40 -28.48
CA THR A 17 18.28 13.66 -28.79
C THR A 17 17.91 12.67 -27.69
N GLY A 18 16.61 12.46 -27.54
CA GLY A 18 16.03 11.61 -26.53
C GLY A 18 16.34 10.12 -26.66
N ALA A 19 16.15 9.44 -25.54
CA ALA A 19 15.83 8.03 -25.48
C ALA A 19 14.73 7.86 -24.42
N CYS A 20 13.48 7.77 -24.88
CA CYS A 20 12.42 7.14 -24.10
C CYS A 20 12.74 5.64 -24.03
N ALA A 21 13.60 5.24 -23.08
CA ALA A 21 13.67 3.85 -22.66
C ALA A 21 12.76 3.73 -21.45
N GLY A 22 11.47 3.48 -21.70
CA GLY A 22 10.56 2.99 -20.69
C GLY A 22 11.02 1.60 -20.25
N THR A 23 11.89 1.54 -19.25
CA THR A 23 12.00 0.36 -18.41
C THR A 23 10.71 0.31 -17.60
N ALA A 24 9.69 -0.33 -18.15
CA ALA A 24 8.75 -1.07 -17.33
C ALA A 24 9.60 -2.09 -16.58
N ALA A 25 10.12 -1.69 -15.42
CA ALA A 25 10.72 -2.60 -14.47
C ALA A 25 9.62 -3.60 -14.13
N SER A 26 9.65 -4.75 -14.79
CA SER A 26 8.87 -5.90 -14.35
C SER A 26 9.31 -6.15 -12.91
N PRO A 27 8.39 -6.07 -11.94
CA PRO A 27 8.78 -6.26 -10.55
C PRO A 27 9.46 -7.64 -10.44
N PRO A 28 10.59 -7.76 -9.72
CA PRO A 28 11.30 -9.02 -9.59
C PRO A 28 10.34 -10.12 -9.13
N LEU A 29 10.45 -11.32 -9.70
CA LEU A 29 9.57 -12.49 -9.49
C LEU A 29 9.56 -13.05 -8.05
N THR A 30 10.09 -12.31 -7.09
CA THR A 30 9.92 -12.52 -5.65
C THR A 30 8.97 -11.45 -5.08
N MET A 31 7.86 -11.17 -5.77
CA MET A 31 6.78 -10.37 -5.19
C MET A 31 5.94 -11.29 -4.31
N THR A 32 6.25 -11.36 -3.01
CA THR A 32 5.22 -11.77 -2.05
C THR A 32 4.13 -10.72 -2.15
N ALA A 33 3.04 -11.01 -2.87
CA ALA A 33 1.96 -10.07 -3.08
C ALA A 33 1.51 -9.52 -1.72
N THR A 34 1.69 -8.22 -1.51
CA THR A 34 1.28 -7.56 -0.27
C THR A 34 -0.21 -7.28 -0.28
N THR A 35 -0.88 -7.31 -1.42
CA THR A 35 -2.31 -7.04 -1.60
C THR A 35 -2.76 -7.43 -3.02
N LEU A 36 -4.05 -7.66 -3.25
CA LEU A 36 -4.65 -7.74 -4.59
C LEU A 36 -5.07 -6.37 -5.13
N MET A 37 -5.18 -5.35 -4.27
CA MET A 37 -5.60 -3.99 -4.63
C MET A 37 -4.46 -3.01 -4.37
N ALA A 38 -3.57 -2.88 -5.36
CA ALA A 38 -2.50 -1.89 -5.31
C ALA A 38 -3.06 -0.47 -5.17
N GLY A 39 -2.44 0.34 -4.30
CA GLY A 39 -2.88 1.71 -4.06
C GLY A 39 -4.07 1.86 -3.11
N TRP A 40 -4.48 0.80 -2.41
CA TRP A 40 -5.51 0.86 -1.37
C TRP A 40 -5.24 1.97 -0.34
N GLU A 41 -3.97 2.33 -0.12
CA GLU A 41 -3.51 3.40 0.77
C GLU A 41 -3.98 4.80 0.33
N GLN A 42 -4.55 4.95 -0.86
CA GLN A 42 -5.21 6.20 -1.25
C GLN A 42 -6.58 6.35 -0.58
N HIS A 43 -7.22 5.22 -0.25
CA HIS A 43 -8.58 5.16 0.25
C HIS A 43 -8.66 4.78 1.72
N PHE A 44 -7.72 3.98 2.23
CA PHE A 44 -7.74 3.56 3.63
C PHE A 44 -6.48 3.95 4.39
N THR A 45 -6.63 4.12 5.69
CA THR A 45 -5.52 4.20 6.64
C THR A 45 -5.69 3.06 7.63
N LEU A 46 -4.60 2.39 7.97
CA LEU A 46 -4.59 1.36 9.00
C LEU A 46 -3.84 1.86 10.22
N GLU A 47 -4.48 1.74 11.38
CA GLU A 47 -3.85 1.90 12.69
C GLU A 47 -3.94 0.56 13.40
N TRP A 48 -2.81 -0.01 13.81
CA TRP A 48 -2.79 -1.34 14.37
C TRP A 48 -1.60 -1.58 15.27
N ALA A 49 -1.73 -2.58 16.13
CA ALA A 49 -0.67 -3.11 16.96
C ALA A 49 -0.70 -4.64 16.94
N ALA A 50 0.46 -5.25 17.19
CA ALA A 50 0.60 -6.70 17.32
C ALA A 50 0.85 -7.08 18.78
N ASP A 51 -0.13 -7.73 19.39
CA ASP A 51 -0.12 -8.13 20.78
C ASP A 51 0.00 -9.64 20.95
N GLN A 52 0.28 -10.08 22.17
CA GLN A 52 0.29 -11.50 22.51
C GLN A 52 -1.15 -12.04 22.40
N GLY A 53 -1.30 -13.09 21.59
CA GLY A 53 -2.51 -13.92 21.58
C GLY A 53 -2.39 -15.05 22.61
N GLN A 54 -3.27 -16.04 22.49
CA GLN A 54 -3.21 -17.23 23.34
C GLN A 54 -2.13 -18.21 22.83
N ASN A 55 -1.55 -19.03 23.70
CA ASN A 55 -0.68 -20.15 23.31
C ASN A 55 0.53 -19.79 22.41
N GLY A 56 1.11 -18.59 22.57
CA GLY A 56 2.31 -18.17 21.85
C GLY A 56 2.08 -17.75 20.39
N VAL A 57 0.83 -17.74 19.91
CA VAL A 57 0.48 -17.05 18.68
C VAL A 57 0.26 -15.57 18.93
N ARG A 58 0.48 -14.78 17.89
CA ARG A 58 0.31 -13.34 17.89
C ARG A 58 -1.01 -12.98 17.24
N ARG A 59 -1.54 -11.84 17.69
CA ARG A 59 -2.77 -11.28 17.18
C ARG A 59 -2.50 -9.83 16.80
N VAL A 60 -2.98 -9.42 15.64
CA VAL A 60 -2.95 -8.03 15.20
C VAL A 60 -4.35 -7.45 15.31
N THR A 61 -4.49 -6.33 16.01
CA THR A 61 -5.78 -5.64 16.17
C THR A 61 -5.63 -4.17 15.85
N GLY A 62 -6.72 -3.55 15.42
CA GLY A 62 -6.67 -2.14 15.05
C GLY A 62 -7.95 -1.62 14.44
N TYR A 63 -7.80 -0.48 13.77
CA TYR A 63 -8.87 0.17 13.02
C TYR A 63 -8.46 0.38 11.56
N VAL A 64 -9.41 0.12 10.67
CA VAL A 64 -9.36 0.57 9.28
C VAL A 64 -10.18 1.86 9.20
N TYR A 65 -9.56 2.92 8.73
CA TYR A 65 -10.21 4.19 8.43
C TYR A 65 -10.43 4.30 6.93
N ASN A 66 -11.65 4.60 6.52
CA ASN A 66 -11.99 4.87 5.14
C ASN A 66 -11.97 6.38 4.90
N ARG A 67 -11.03 6.84 4.07
CA ARG A 67 -10.89 8.24 3.62
C ARG A 67 -11.72 8.54 2.39
N HIS A 68 -12.28 7.51 1.75
CA HIS A 68 -13.23 7.66 0.67
C HIS A 68 -14.63 7.95 1.24
N GLY A 69 -15.41 8.77 0.54
CA GLY A 69 -16.75 9.16 1.00
C GLY A 69 -17.81 8.05 0.89
N GLU A 70 -17.48 6.95 0.20
CA GLU A 70 -18.40 5.84 -0.05
C GLU A 70 -18.17 4.66 0.90
N TYR A 71 -19.22 3.87 1.13
CA TYR A 71 -19.14 2.66 1.94
C TYR A 71 -18.32 1.57 1.26
N ALA A 72 -17.33 1.02 1.96
CA ALA A 72 -16.56 -0.13 1.52
C ALA A 72 -17.17 -1.42 2.08
N LEU A 73 -17.67 -2.26 1.18
CA LEU A 73 -18.14 -3.62 1.45
C LEU A 73 -16.99 -4.62 1.34
N ASP A 74 -17.20 -5.78 1.94
CA ASP A 74 -16.33 -6.95 1.77
C ASP A 74 -14.83 -6.65 1.99
N VAL A 75 -14.51 -5.78 2.95
CA VAL A 75 -13.12 -5.40 3.23
C VAL A 75 -12.41 -6.55 3.92
N ARG A 76 -11.33 -7.03 3.30
CA ARG A 76 -10.41 -7.99 3.91
C ARG A 76 -9.04 -7.37 4.10
N LEU A 77 -8.36 -7.79 5.17
CA LEU A 77 -6.99 -7.39 5.47
C LEU A 77 -6.07 -8.59 5.37
N LEU A 78 -4.87 -8.38 4.83
CA LEU A 78 -3.77 -9.32 4.89
C LEU A 78 -2.80 -8.87 5.98
N ALA A 79 -2.57 -9.71 6.98
CA ALA A 79 -1.49 -9.54 7.94
C ALA A 79 -0.37 -10.54 7.66
N GLN A 80 0.87 -10.07 7.67
CA GLN A 80 2.06 -10.87 7.43
C GLN A 80 3.01 -10.75 8.62
N ALA A 81 3.59 -11.88 9.01
CA ALA A 81 4.62 -12.00 10.03
C ALA A 81 5.98 -12.10 9.33
N LEU A 82 6.95 -11.28 9.73
CA LEU A 82 8.22 -11.09 9.04
C LEU A 82 9.40 -11.48 9.93
N ASP A 83 10.38 -12.18 9.36
CA ASP A 83 11.66 -12.44 10.02
C ASP A 83 12.58 -11.19 10.00
N PRO A 84 13.78 -11.24 10.63
CA PRO A 84 14.70 -10.10 10.64
C PRO A 84 15.20 -9.66 9.25
N SER A 85 15.16 -10.54 8.24
CA SER A 85 15.51 -10.20 6.85
C SER A 85 14.35 -9.55 6.08
N GLY A 86 13.15 -9.53 6.66
CA GLY A 86 11.93 -9.06 6.02
C GLY A 86 11.19 -10.13 5.21
N ALA A 87 11.62 -11.41 5.30
CA ALA A 87 10.92 -12.50 4.64
C ALA A 87 9.64 -12.86 5.38
N VAL A 88 8.58 -13.20 4.63
CA VAL A 88 7.28 -13.59 5.20
C VAL A 88 7.37 -15.01 5.73
N VAL A 89 7.25 -15.17 7.06
CA VAL A 89 7.26 -16.46 7.76
C VAL A 89 5.86 -16.93 8.16
N GLY A 90 4.84 -16.09 7.95
CA GLY A 90 3.44 -16.45 8.11
C GLY A 90 2.52 -15.34 7.62
N GLN A 91 1.29 -15.70 7.23
CA GLN A 91 0.30 -14.74 6.79
C GLN A 91 -1.13 -15.20 7.07
N ARG A 92 -2.04 -14.23 7.23
CA ARG A 92 -3.47 -14.45 7.47
C ARG A 92 -4.30 -13.38 6.79
N ILE A 93 -5.42 -13.79 6.21
CA ILE A 93 -6.46 -12.89 5.73
C ILE A 93 -7.61 -12.92 6.72
N ALA A 94 -8.13 -11.75 7.09
CA ALA A 94 -9.30 -11.62 7.95
C ALA A 94 -10.27 -10.55 7.44
N TRP A 95 -11.54 -10.70 7.79
CA TRP A 95 -12.59 -9.76 7.45
C TRP A 95 -12.62 -8.59 8.42
N VAL A 96 -12.90 -7.40 7.90
CA VAL A 96 -13.39 -6.27 8.69
C VAL A 96 -14.91 -6.42 8.79
N LEU A 97 -15.40 -6.83 9.96
CA LEU A 97 -16.82 -7.15 10.13
C LEU A 97 -17.70 -5.92 9.87
N GLY A 98 -18.70 -6.11 9.02
CA GLY A 98 -19.62 -5.07 8.59
C GLY A 98 -19.12 -4.20 7.43
N GLY A 99 -17.82 -4.23 7.10
CA GLY A 99 -17.23 -3.29 6.15
C GLY A 99 -16.85 -1.96 6.82
N VAL A 100 -16.62 -0.91 6.02
CA VAL A 100 -16.17 0.39 6.53
C VAL A 100 -17.00 1.51 5.92
N GLY A 101 -17.76 2.22 6.77
CA GLY A 101 -18.53 3.38 6.36
C GLY A 101 -17.68 4.46 5.69
N GLY A 102 -18.27 5.20 4.76
CA GLY A 102 -17.62 6.33 4.10
C GLY A 102 -17.17 7.38 5.12
N SER A 103 -15.94 7.87 4.99
CA SER A 103 -15.28 8.75 5.96
C SER A 103 -15.25 8.20 7.41
N GLY A 104 -15.49 6.90 7.58
CA GLY A 104 -15.66 6.24 8.87
C GLY A 104 -14.49 5.34 9.25
N ARG A 105 -14.69 4.53 10.28
CA ARG A 105 -13.73 3.50 10.70
C ARG A 105 -14.43 2.23 11.16
N ALA A 106 -13.72 1.11 11.09
CA ALA A 106 -14.15 -0.17 11.63
C ALA A 106 -13.00 -0.87 12.35
N TYR A 107 -13.34 -1.57 13.43
CA TYR A 107 -12.40 -2.39 14.17
C TYR A 107 -12.12 -3.69 13.43
N PHE A 108 -10.90 -4.20 13.55
CA PHE A 108 -10.54 -5.51 13.02
C PHE A 108 -9.63 -6.29 13.98
N GLU A 109 -9.65 -7.60 13.81
CA GLU A 109 -8.77 -8.55 14.49
C GLU A 109 -8.26 -9.59 13.48
N VAL A 110 -6.95 -9.82 13.47
CA VAL A 110 -6.29 -10.90 12.74
C VAL A 110 -5.59 -11.82 13.75
N PRO A 111 -6.20 -12.97 14.11
CA PRO A 111 -5.63 -13.87 15.09
C PRO A 111 -4.64 -14.87 14.46
N ASN A 112 -3.97 -15.65 15.32
CA ASN A 112 -3.22 -16.85 14.94
C ASN A 112 -2.08 -16.61 13.92
N LEU A 113 -1.36 -15.51 14.08
CA LEU A 113 -0.07 -15.28 13.41
C LEU A 113 1.06 -15.92 14.23
N PRO A 114 2.12 -16.43 13.59
CA PRO A 114 3.30 -16.87 14.33
C PRO A 114 3.99 -15.68 15.00
N SER A 115 4.74 -15.96 16.08
CA SER A 115 5.65 -14.96 16.65
C SER A 115 6.78 -14.65 15.66
N ALA A 116 7.01 -13.37 15.41
CA ALA A 116 7.96 -12.88 14.42
C ALA A 116 8.60 -11.55 14.86
N ASN A 117 9.63 -11.14 14.13
CA ASN A 117 10.40 -9.93 14.39
C ASN A 117 9.57 -8.66 14.17
N SER A 118 8.77 -8.65 13.09
CA SER A 118 7.84 -7.56 12.80
C SER A 118 6.60 -8.07 12.06
N TYR A 119 5.60 -7.20 11.93
CA TYR A 119 4.37 -7.49 11.19
C TYR A 119 4.11 -6.40 10.15
N ARG A 120 3.32 -6.76 9.15
CA ARG A 120 2.80 -5.85 8.12
C ARG A 120 1.31 -6.11 7.97
N VAL A 121 0.53 -5.06 7.79
CA VAL A 121 -0.90 -5.17 7.47
C VAL A 121 -1.21 -4.31 6.25
N SER A 122 -2.03 -4.85 5.36
CA SER A 122 -2.53 -4.20 4.16
C SER A 122 -4.00 -4.53 3.97
N VAL A 123 -4.73 -3.67 3.27
CA VAL A 123 -6.03 -4.05 2.72
C VAL A 123 -5.78 -5.02 1.58
N TRP A 124 -6.34 -6.23 1.68
CA TRP A 124 -6.19 -7.29 0.68
C TRP A 124 -7.08 -7.05 -0.53
N ASP A 125 -8.37 -6.83 -0.27
CA ASP A 125 -9.38 -6.41 -1.24
C ASP A 125 -10.59 -5.78 -0.54
N TYR A 126 -11.44 -5.15 -1.34
CA TYR A 126 -12.69 -4.49 -0.95
C TYR A 126 -13.57 -4.26 -2.18
N THR A 127 -14.85 -3.96 -1.95
CA THR A 127 -15.79 -3.53 -3.00
C THR A 127 -16.48 -2.24 -2.57
N TRP A 128 -16.66 -1.28 -3.47
CA TRP A 128 -17.47 -0.09 -3.20
C TRP A 128 -18.96 -0.41 -3.35
N ALA A 129 -19.81 0.12 -2.47
CA ALA A 129 -21.25 -0.16 -2.48
C ALA A 129 -21.95 0.17 -3.82
N GLN A 130 -21.52 1.22 -4.53
CA GLN A 130 -21.99 1.58 -5.87
C GLN A 130 -21.55 0.55 -6.92
N GLY A 131 -20.37 -0.04 -6.77
CA GLY A 131 -19.88 -1.11 -7.66
C GLY A 131 -20.64 -2.44 -7.53
N VAL A 132 -21.48 -2.60 -6.51
CA VAL A 132 -22.39 -3.76 -6.37
C VAL A 132 -23.68 -3.57 -7.17
N GLY A 133 -24.10 -2.32 -7.41
CA GLY A 133 -25.36 -1.98 -8.08
C GLY A 133 -25.41 -2.29 -9.58
N ASP A 134 -24.26 -2.51 -10.23
CA ASP A 134 -24.15 -2.74 -11.68
C ASP A 134 -24.28 -4.22 -12.09
N LYS A 135 -24.72 -5.10 -11.19
CA LYS A 135 -24.96 -6.54 -11.47
C LYS A 135 -26.47 -6.84 -11.53
N HIS A 136 -27.13 -6.37 -12.59
CA HIS A 136 -28.51 -6.77 -12.93
C HIS A 136 -28.65 -7.04 -14.43
#